data_AF-G3U3M5-F1
#
_entry.id   AF-G3U3M5-F1
#
_cell.length_a   1.000
_cell.length_b   1.000
_cell.length_c   1.000
_cell.angle_alpha   90.00
_cell.angle_beta   90.00
_cell.angle_gamma   90.00
#
_symmetry.space_group_name_H-M   'P 1'
#
loop_
_entity.id
_entity.type
_entity.pdbx_description
1 polymer ?
#
loop_
_entity_poly.entity_id
_entity_poly.type
_entity_poly.pdbx_seq_one_letter_code
_entity_poly.pdbx_strand_id
1 'polypeptide(L)'
;AQQLHERIQSSSMDAKLEALKDLASLSRDVTFAQEFINLDGISLLTQMVESGTEILTNFGDMLSFTLTAFVELMDHGIVSWDTFSVAFIKKIASFVNKSAIDISILQRSLAILESMVLNSHDLYQKVAQEITIGQLIPHLQGTDQEIQTYTIAVINALFLKAPDERRQEMANILAQKQLRSIILTHVIRAQRAINNEMAHQLYVLQVLTFNLLEDRMMTKMDPQDQAQRDIIFELRRIAFDAESEPNNNSGSME
;
A
#
# COMPACT_ATOMS: atom_id res chain seq x y z
N ALA A 1 -10.42 31.36 2.65
CA ALA A 1 -11.13 30.19 2.11
C ALA A 1 -12.12 30.56 1.00
N GLN A 2 -13.11 31.43 1.25
CA GLN A 2 -14.22 31.68 0.31
C GLN A 2 -13.81 32.13 -1.10
N GLN A 3 -12.87 33.08 -1.23
CA GLN A 3 -12.39 33.51 -2.55
C GLN A 3 -11.75 32.36 -3.36
N LEU A 4 -11.01 31.45 -2.71
CA LEU A 4 -10.42 30.31 -3.39
C LEU A 4 -11.50 29.29 -3.78
N HIS A 5 -12.46 29.05 -2.89
CA HIS A 5 -13.60 28.17 -3.17
C HIS A 5 -14.38 28.61 -4.43
N GLU A 6 -14.60 29.91 -4.60
CA GLU A 6 -15.24 30.48 -5.80
C GLU A 6 -14.35 30.40 -7.04
N ARG A 7 -13.05 30.74 -6.93
CA ARG A 7 -12.10 30.71 -8.05
C ARG A 7 -11.89 29.30 -8.62
N ILE A 8 -11.86 28.27 -7.77
CA ILE A 8 -11.75 26.86 -8.18
C ILE A 8 -12.96 26.40 -9.02
N GLN A 9 -14.12 27.02 -8.80
CA GLN A 9 -15.33 26.74 -9.56
C GLN A 9 -15.48 27.61 -10.82
N SER A 10 -14.58 28.56 -11.06
CA SER A 10 -14.64 29.46 -12.22
C SER A 10 -14.60 28.71 -13.55
N SER A 11 -15.12 29.28 -14.64
CA SER A 11 -15.02 28.64 -15.96
C SER A 11 -13.61 28.71 -16.58
N SER A 12 -12.74 29.59 -16.06
CA SER A 12 -11.37 29.79 -16.56
C SER A 12 -10.41 28.76 -15.99
N MET A 13 -9.82 27.95 -16.86
CA MET A 13 -8.87 26.90 -16.45
C MET A 13 -7.60 27.47 -15.80
N ASP A 14 -7.10 28.61 -16.28
CA ASP A 14 -5.93 29.27 -15.70
C ASP A 14 -6.24 29.81 -14.30
N ALA A 15 -7.42 30.41 -14.11
CA ALA A 15 -7.85 30.88 -12.81
C ALA A 15 -8.05 29.73 -11.81
N LYS A 16 -8.58 28.59 -12.27
CA LYS A 16 -8.67 27.36 -11.47
C LYS A 16 -7.30 26.83 -11.08
N LEU A 17 -6.38 26.74 -12.04
CA LEU A 17 -5.05 26.18 -11.82
C LEU A 17 -4.29 26.99 -10.75
N GLU A 18 -4.26 28.31 -10.88
CA GLU A 18 -3.62 29.18 -9.88
C GLU A 18 -4.31 29.09 -8.53
N ALA A 19 -5.65 29.02 -8.50
CA ALA A 19 -6.38 28.89 -7.23
C ALA A 19 -6.11 27.54 -6.53
N LEU A 20 -5.96 26.44 -7.29
CA LEU A 20 -5.61 25.14 -6.72
C LEU A 20 -4.18 25.09 -6.20
N LYS A 21 -3.25 25.76 -6.89
CA LYS A 21 -1.88 25.93 -6.42
C LYS A 21 -1.82 26.69 -5.10
N ASP A 22 -2.56 27.80 -5.01
CA ASP A 22 -2.71 28.57 -3.75
C ASP A 22 -3.36 27.70 -2.66
N LEU A 23 -4.41 26.94 -3.01
CA LEU A 23 -5.09 26.03 -2.10
C LEU A 23 -4.15 24.97 -1.54
N ALA A 24 -3.34 24.31 -2.38
CA ALA A 24 -2.40 23.28 -1.96
C ALA A 24 -1.37 23.81 -0.94
N SER A 25 -0.95 25.07 -1.10
CA SER A 25 -0.04 25.73 -0.14
C SER A 25 -0.76 26.06 1.18
N LEU A 26 -1.95 26.66 1.12
CA LEU A 26 -2.68 27.15 2.30
C LEU A 26 -3.35 26.03 3.10
N SER A 27 -3.59 24.86 2.50
CA SER A 27 -4.22 23.71 3.17
C SER A 27 -3.39 23.16 4.34
N ARG A 28 -2.10 23.50 4.42
CA ARG A 28 -1.22 23.18 5.56
C ARG A 28 -1.60 23.91 6.85
N ASP A 29 -2.28 25.05 6.74
CA ASP A 29 -2.72 25.83 7.88
C ASP A 29 -4.07 25.30 8.38
N VAL A 30 -4.13 24.85 9.63
CA VAL A 30 -5.32 24.26 10.23
C VAL A 30 -6.51 25.24 10.31
N THR A 31 -6.25 26.54 10.49
CA THR A 31 -7.30 27.57 10.55
C THR A 31 -7.90 27.76 9.16
N PHE A 32 -7.05 27.83 8.14
CA PHE A 32 -7.52 27.87 6.76
C PHE A 32 -8.27 26.59 6.38
N ALA A 33 -7.73 25.42 6.75
CA ALA A 33 -8.32 24.13 6.46
C ALA A 33 -9.74 24.03 7.03
N GLN A 34 -9.92 24.42 8.30
CA GLN A 34 -11.24 24.44 8.94
C GLN A 34 -12.24 25.31 8.16
N GLU A 35 -11.85 26.52 7.78
CA GLU A 35 -12.70 27.44 7.03
C GLU A 35 -13.04 26.91 5.63
N PHE A 36 -12.09 26.24 4.96
CA PHE A 36 -12.34 25.66 3.64
C PHE A 36 -13.22 24.40 3.70
N ILE A 37 -13.05 23.58 4.73
CA ILE A 37 -13.88 22.40 5.01
C ILE A 37 -15.32 22.83 5.33
N ASN A 38 -15.50 23.90 6.11
CA ASN A 38 -16.83 24.46 6.42
C ASN A 38 -17.59 24.96 5.18
N LEU A 39 -16.91 25.16 4.05
CA LEU A 39 -17.48 25.54 2.76
C LEU A 39 -17.73 24.34 1.84
N ASP A 40 -17.78 23.11 2.37
CA ASP A 40 -17.85 21.86 1.60
C ASP A 40 -16.68 21.67 0.61
N GLY A 41 -15.52 22.25 0.95
CA GLY A 41 -14.34 22.24 0.10
C GLY A 41 -13.82 20.82 -0.21
N ILE A 42 -13.95 19.87 0.72
CA ILE A 42 -13.59 18.47 0.48
C ILE A 42 -14.47 17.85 -0.61
N SER A 43 -15.79 18.06 -0.54
CA SER A 43 -16.73 17.57 -1.56
C SER A 43 -16.40 18.16 -2.93
N LEU A 44 -16.07 19.44 -3.01
CA LEU A 44 -15.60 20.07 -4.24
C LEU A 44 -14.36 19.37 -4.81
N LEU A 45 -13.32 19.12 -3.99
CA LEU A 45 -12.10 18.45 -4.46
C LEU A 45 -12.37 17.01 -4.91
N THR A 46 -13.17 16.24 -4.16
CA THR A 46 -13.53 14.87 -4.55
C THR A 46 -14.27 14.83 -5.88
N GLN A 47 -15.23 15.75 -6.10
CA GLN A 47 -15.95 15.88 -7.36
C GLN A 47 -15.00 16.24 -8.51
N MET A 48 -14.02 17.11 -8.29
CA MET A 48 -13.01 17.46 -9.30
C MET A 48 -12.15 16.27 -9.70
N VAL A 49 -11.77 15.41 -8.74
CA VAL A 49 -11.03 14.18 -9.01
C VAL A 49 -11.89 13.19 -9.80
N GLU A 50 -13.15 13.00 -9.40
CA GLU A 50 -14.09 12.06 -10.04
C GLU A 50 -14.47 12.48 -11.47
N SER A 51 -14.75 13.77 -11.68
CA SER A 51 -15.24 14.32 -12.95
C SER A 51 -14.14 14.79 -13.91
N GLY A 52 -12.89 14.78 -13.46
CA GLY A 52 -11.74 15.24 -14.21
C GLY A 52 -11.59 14.58 -15.58
N THR A 53 -11.60 15.37 -16.65
CA THR A 53 -11.38 14.91 -18.03
C THR A 53 -9.89 14.93 -18.38
N GLU A 54 -9.33 13.74 -18.55
CA GLU A 54 -7.89 13.50 -18.81
C GLU A 54 -7.38 14.08 -20.15
N ILE A 55 -8.27 14.66 -20.97
CA ILE A 55 -7.98 15.23 -22.30
C ILE A 55 -7.49 16.69 -22.21
N LEU A 56 -7.64 17.34 -21.05
CA LEU A 56 -7.26 18.75 -20.88
C LEU A 56 -5.73 18.91 -20.76
N THR A 57 -5.17 19.90 -21.47
CA THR A 57 -3.73 20.18 -21.53
C THR A 57 -3.05 20.45 -20.19
N ASN A 58 -3.82 20.90 -19.18
CA ASN A 58 -3.31 21.18 -17.82
C ASN A 58 -3.87 20.21 -16.77
N PHE A 59 -4.44 19.07 -17.20
CA PHE A 59 -5.09 18.12 -16.29
C PHE A 59 -4.13 17.58 -15.22
N GLY A 60 -2.89 17.26 -15.62
CA GLY A 60 -1.87 16.71 -14.71
C GLY A 60 -1.55 17.63 -13.54
N ASP A 61 -1.21 18.89 -13.84
CA ASP A 61 -0.88 19.88 -12.81
C ASP A 61 -2.09 20.19 -11.92
N MET A 62 -3.26 20.35 -12.53
CA MET A 62 -4.50 20.63 -11.80
C MET A 62 -4.83 19.49 -10.83
N LEU A 63 -4.73 18.24 -11.28
CA LEU A 63 -4.97 17.08 -10.45
C LEU A 63 -3.92 16.95 -9.35
N SER A 64 -2.64 17.21 -9.64
CA SER A 64 -1.57 17.18 -8.64
C SER A 64 -1.80 18.18 -7.49
N PHE A 65 -2.17 19.42 -7.81
CA PHE A 65 -2.53 20.41 -6.79
C PHE A 65 -3.80 20.05 -6.04
N THR A 66 -4.81 19.51 -6.74
CA THR A 66 -6.06 19.05 -6.12
C THR A 66 -5.80 17.94 -5.10
N LEU A 67 -5.01 16.91 -5.47
CA LEU A 67 -4.66 15.81 -4.58
C LEU A 67 -3.75 16.27 -3.43
N THR A 68 -2.85 17.22 -3.68
CA THR A 68 -2.01 17.80 -2.62
C THR A 68 -2.86 18.55 -1.61
N ALA A 69 -3.75 19.44 -2.05
CA ALA A 69 -4.68 20.13 -1.16
C ALA A 69 -5.56 19.13 -0.38
N PHE A 70 -6.06 18.10 -1.05
CA PHE A 70 -6.87 17.07 -0.41
C PHE A 70 -6.11 16.36 0.72
N VAL A 71 -4.88 15.89 0.48
CA VAL A 71 -4.06 15.23 1.51
C VAL A 71 -3.83 16.17 2.69
N GLU A 72 -3.37 17.40 2.44
CA GLU A 72 -3.05 18.38 3.48
C GLU A 72 -4.30 18.74 4.31
N LEU A 73 -5.49 18.83 3.70
CA LEU A 73 -6.74 19.07 4.42
C LEU A 73 -7.14 17.86 5.29
N MET A 74 -6.95 16.64 4.79
CA MET A 74 -7.29 15.41 5.50
C MET A 74 -6.34 15.11 6.66
N ASP A 75 -5.07 15.51 6.56
CA ASP A 75 -4.05 15.31 7.59
C ASP A 75 -4.35 16.06 8.90
N HIS A 76 -5.21 17.09 8.87
CA HIS A 76 -5.69 17.77 10.09
C HIS A 76 -6.68 16.92 10.91
N GLY A 77 -7.23 15.84 10.35
CA GLY A 77 -8.17 14.96 11.06
C GLY A 77 -9.53 15.56 11.38
N ILE A 78 -9.90 16.67 10.72
CA ILE A 78 -11.19 17.38 10.91
C ILE A 78 -12.35 16.58 10.31
N VAL A 79 -12.11 15.90 9.17
CA VAL A 79 -13.12 15.14 8.42
C VAL A 79 -12.85 13.66 8.54
N SER A 80 -13.90 12.87 8.78
CA SER A 80 -13.79 11.40 8.77
C SER A 80 -13.59 10.89 7.34
N TRP A 81 -12.72 9.89 7.19
CA TRP A 81 -12.51 9.21 5.91
C TRP A 81 -13.76 8.43 5.44
N ASP A 82 -14.69 8.09 6.34
CA ASP A 82 -15.88 7.29 5.99
C ASP A 82 -16.87 8.03 5.07
N THR A 83 -16.68 9.32 4.83
CA THR A 83 -17.55 10.12 3.95
C THR A 83 -17.25 9.92 2.46
N PHE A 84 -16.18 9.21 2.09
CA PHE A 84 -15.76 9.10 0.70
C PHE A 84 -16.53 8.06 -0.12
N SER A 85 -16.89 8.47 -1.33
CA SER A 85 -17.62 7.64 -2.27
C SER A 85 -16.74 6.50 -2.80
N VAL A 86 -17.38 5.38 -3.20
CA VAL A 86 -16.68 4.30 -3.90
C VAL A 86 -16.14 4.78 -5.26
N ALA A 87 -16.79 5.76 -5.90
CA ALA A 87 -16.33 6.32 -7.17
C ALA A 87 -15.00 7.07 -7.01
N PHE A 88 -14.85 7.84 -5.92
CA PHE A 88 -13.60 8.51 -5.58
C PHE A 88 -12.47 7.50 -5.36
N ILE A 89 -12.72 6.47 -4.55
CA ILE A 89 -11.72 5.41 -4.27
C ILE A 89 -11.29 4.72 -5.56
N LYS A 90 -12.25 4.35 -6.42
CA LYS A 90 -11.98 3.77 -7.74
C LYS A 90 -11.12 4.67 -8.61
N LYS A 91 -11.40 5.99 -8.60
CA LYS A 91 -10.65 6.96 -9.39
C LYS A 91 -9.21 7.09 -8.89
N ILE A 92 -8.99 7.19 -7.57
CA ILE A 92 -7.65 7.20 -6.98
C ILE A 92 -6.90 5.90 -7.29
N ALA A 93 -7.54 4.74 -7.13
CA ALA A 93 -6.94 3.45 -7.47
C ALA A 93 -6.59 3.33 -8.96
N SER A 94 -7.41 3.90 -9.84
CA SER A 94 -7.14 3.92 -11.28
C SER A 94 -5.84 4.64 -11.63
N PHE A 95 -5.46 5.68 -10.86
CA PHE A 95 -4.21 6.41 -11.05
C PHE A 95 -2.99 5.54 -10.71
N VAL A 96 -3.09 4.68 -9.69
CA VAL A 96 -2.04 3.71 -9.37
C VAL A 96 -1.94 2.61 -10.42
N ASN A 97 -3.05 2.21 -11.02
CA ASN A 97 -3.10 1.15 -12.02
C ASN A 97 -2.69 1.60 -13.44
N LYS A 98 -2.56 2.91 -13.67
CA LYS A 98 -2.26 3.47 -15.00
C LYS A 98 -0.75 3.53 -15.26
N SER A 99 -0.33 3.01 -16.41
CA SER A 99 1.05 3.16 -16.88
C SER A 99 1.36 4.60 -17.30
N ALA A 100 2.58 5.08 -17.04
CA ALA A 100 3.07 6.40 -17.46
C ALA A 100 2.23 7.58 -16.93
N ILE A 101 1.74 7.46 -15.69
CA ILE A 101 1.16 8.58 -14.96
C ILE A 101 2.27 9.48 -14.40
N ASP A 102 1.95 10.76 -14.20
CA ASP A 102 2.85 11.70 -13.54
C ASP A 102 3.22 11.23 -12.12
N ILE A 103 4.49 11.40 -11.75
CA ILE A 103 5.07 10.91 -10.49
C ILE A 103 4.36 11.55 -9.29
N SER A 104 4.06 12.85 -9.36
CA SER A 104 3.40 13.55 -8.25
C SER A 104 1.98 13.04 -8.02
N ILE A 105 1.24 12.75 -9.10
CA ILE A 105 -0.11 12.18 -9.01
C ILE A 105 -0.04 10.77 -8.43
N LEU A 106 0.89 9.93 -8.89
CA LEU A 106 1.07 8.57 -8.36
C LEU A 106 1.40 8.60 -6.87
N GLN A 107 2.34 9.45 -6.47
CA GLN A 107 2.76 9.60 -5.09
C GLN A 107 1.58 9.98 -4.19
N ARG A 108 0.81 11.02 -4.55
CA ARG A 108 -0.36 11.45 -3.77
C ARG A 108 -1.44 10.37 -3.76
N SER A 109 -1.65 9.67 -4.86
CA SER A 109 -2.63 8.58 -4.94
C SER A 109 -2.28 7.44 -3.99
N LEU A 110 -1.01 7.01 -3.95
CA LEU A 110 -0.54 6.00 -3.00
C LEU A 110 -0.72 6.45 -1.55
N ALA A 111 -0.34 7.70 -1.21
CA ALA A 111 -0.50 8.26 0.14
C ALA A 111 -1.97 8.31 0.59
N ILE A 112 -2.87 8.69 -0.31
CA ILE A 112 -4.32 8.71 -0.06
C ILE A 112 -4.83 7.29 0.23
N LEU A 113 -4.44 6.30 -0.57
CA LEU A 113 -4.88 4.92 -0.40
C LEU A 113 -4.35 4.31 0.89
N GLU A 114 -3.09 4.57 1.23
CA GLU A 114 -2.51 4.19 2.52
C GLU A 114 -3.35 4.76 3.66
N SER A 115 -3.62 6.07 3.62
CA SER A 115 -4.40 6.76 4.65
C SER A 115 -5.82 6.22 4.76
N MET A 116 -6.50 5.95 3.64
CA MET A 116 -7.82 5.32 3.63
C MET A 116 -7.80 3.96 4.35
N VAL A 117 -6.82 3.11 4.03
CA VAL A 117 -6.68 1.78 4.62
C VAL A 117 -6.41 1.87 6.12
N LEU A 118 -5.51 2.77 6.54
CA LEU A 118 -5.12 2.91 7.94
C LEU A 118 -6.25 3.47 8.82
N ASN A 119 -7.13 4.31 8.27
CA ASN A 119 -8.14 5.03 9.03
C ASN A 119 -9.51 4.34 9.09
N SER A 120 -9.86 3.44 8.16
CA SER A 120 -11.19 2.78 8.18
C SER A 120 -11.17 1.34 7.68
N HIS A 121 -11.87 0.46 8.41
CA HIS A 121 -12.01 -0.96 8.01
C HIS A 121 -12.87 -1.13 6.75
N ASP A 122 -13.92 -0.33 6.59
CA ASP A 122 -14.76 -0.36 5.39
C ASP A 122 -13.97 0.13 4.17
N LEU A 123 -13.17 1.19 4.34
CA LEU A 123 -12.28 1.66 3.28
C LEU A 123 -11.18 0.64 2.95
N TYR A 124 -10.61 -0.05 3.94
CA TYR A 124 -9.69 -1.16 3.68
C TYR A 124 -10.31 -2.19 2.71
N GLN A 125 -11.55 -2.64 2.98
CA GLN A 125 -12.21 -3.62 2.11
C GLN A 125 -12.41 -3.09 0.69
N LYS A 126 -12.82 -1.83 0.55
CA LYS A 126 -12.99 -1.17 -0.74
C LYS A 126 -11.67 -1.03 -1.49
N VAL A 127 -10.61 -0.56 -0.84
CA VAL A 127 -9.28 -0.40 -1.46
C VAL A 127 -8.70 -1.76 -1.86
N ALA A 128 -8.84 -2.79 -1.01
CA ALA A 128 -8.36 -4.14 -1.30
C ALA A 128 -9.10 -4.81 -2.47
N GLN A 129 -10.29 -4.34 -2.85
CA GLN A 129 -11.01 -4.79 -4.05
C GLN A 129 -10.51 -4.08 -5.33
N GLU A 130 -10.02 -2.85 -5.22
CA GLU A 130 -9.60 -2.04 -6.38
C GLU A 130 -8.10 -2.17 -6.72
N ILE A 131 -7.28 -2.57 -5.76
CA ILE A 131 -5.83 -2.72 -5.92
C ILE A 131 -5.35 -4.08 -5.45
N THR A 132 -4.55 -4.71 -6.29
CA THR A 132 -3.84 -5.94 -5.99
C THR A 132 -2.35 -5.68 -5.75
N ILE A 133 -1.70 -6.53 -4.95
CA ILE A 133 -0.23 -6.51 -4.77
C ILE A 133 0.50 -6.60 -6.12
N GLY A 134 -0.06 -7.35 -7.09
CA GLY A 134 0.50 -7.46 -8.42
C GLY A 134 0.60 -6.13 -9.17
N GLN A 135 -0.37 -5.24 -8.99
CA GLN A 135 -0.37 -3.91 -9.60
C GLN A 135 0.59 -2.93 -8.90
N LEU A 136 0.94 -3.19 -7.63
CA LEU A 136 1.91 -2.39 -6.88
C LEU A 136 3.36 -2.73 -7.22
N ILE A 137 3.63 -3.95 -7.68
CA ILE A 137 5.00 -4.42 -7.96
C ILE A 137 5.77 -3.56 -8.99
N PRO A 138 5.20 -3.17 -10.13
CA PRO A 138 5.90 -2.33 -11.10
C PRO A 138 6.44 -1.03 -10.48
N HIS A 139 5.73 -0.45 -9.51
CA HIS A 139 6.15 0.77 -8.80
C HIS A 139 7.38 0.53 -7.91
N LEU A 140 7.53 -0.68 -7.38
CA LEU A 140 8.75 -1.09 -6.65
C LEU A 140 9.95 -1.30 -7.58
N GLN A 141 9.69 -1.72 -8.82
CA GLN A 141 10.75 -1.99 -9.80
C GLN A 141 11.29 -0.72 -10.46
N GLY A 142 10.57 0.40 -10.33
CA GLY A 142 10.99 1.72 -10.75
C GLY A 142 12.23 2.23 -10.00
N THR A 143 12.76 3.36 -10.46
CA THR A 143 13.98 3.97 -9.92
C THR A 143 13.72 5.16 -9.02
N ASP A 144 12.48 5.47 -8.65
CA ASP A 144 12.14 6.58 -7.76
C ASP A 144 12.03 6.05 -6.31
N GLN A 145 12.70 6.69 -5.33
CA GLN A 145 12.74 6.15 -3.96
C GLN A 145 11.45 6.46 -3.22
N GLU A 146 10.90 7.63 -3.48
CA GLU A 146 9.69 8.11 -2.83
C GLU A 146 8.50 7.25 -3.27
N ILE A 147 8.36 6.97 -4.57
CA ILE A 147 7.35 6.04 -5.08
C ILE A 147 7.50 4.65 -4.48
N GLN A 148 8.72 4.12 -4.40
CA GLN A 148 8.95 2.82 -3.75
C GLN A 148 8.52 2.84 -2.28
N THR A 149 8.85 3.91 -1.54
CA THR A 149 8.48 4.07 -0.12
C THR A 149 6.97 4.04 0.05
N TYR A 150 6.23 4.89 -0.68
CA TYR A 150 4.76 4.93 -0.62
C TYR A 150 4.13 3.61 -1.07
N THR A 151 4.74 2.93 -2.03
CA THR A 151 4.26 1.61 -2.47
C THR A 151 4.39 0.55 -1.36
N ILE A 152 5.53 0.51 -0.66
CA ILE A 152 5.71 -0.39 0.50
C ILE A 152 4.77 0.02 1.63
N ALA A 153 4.55 1.31 1.84
CA ALA A 153 3.63 1.82 2.86
C ALA A 153 2.18 1.35 2.61
N VAL A 154 1.70 1.40 1.37
CA VAL A 154 0.39 0.83 0.99
C VAL A 154 0.34 -0.69 1.24
N ILE A 155 1.40 -1.43 0.87
CA ILE A 155 1.47 -2.88 1.14
C ILE A 155 1.42 -3.16 2.64
N ASN A 156 2.18 -2.41 3.44
CA ASN A 156 2.19 -2.50 4.90
C ASN A 156 0.81 -2.20 5.48
N ALA A 157 0.14 -1.15 5.02
CA ALA A 157 -1.20 -0.78 5.47
C ALA A 157 -2.23 -1.88 5.18
N LEU A 158 -2.21 -2.41 3.95
CA LEU A 158 -3.09 -3.53 3.55
C LEU A 158 -2.83 -4.76 4.40
N PHE A 159 -1.57 -5.05 4.71
CA PHE A 159 -1.19 -6.22 5.49
C PHE A 159 -1.53 -6.06 6.98
N LEU A 160 -1.26 -4.89 7.55
CA LEU A 160 -1.59 -4.56 8.93
C LEU A 160 -3.09 -4.62 9.21
N LYS A 161 -3.92 -4.15 8.25
CA LYS A 161 -5.38 -4.10 8.40
C LYS A 161 -6.11 -5.37 7.92
N ALA A 162 -5.38 -6.33 7.36
CA ALA A 162 -5.98 -7.58 6.93
C ALA A 162 -6.52 -8.40 8.12
N PRO A 163 -7.77 -8.91 8.04
CA PRO A 163 -8.28 -9.91 8.99
C PRO A 163 -7.37 -11.14 9.08
N ASP A 164 -7.36 -11.85 10.21
CA ASP A 164 -6.51 -13.04 10.43
C ASP A 164 -6.58 -14.04 9.27
N GLU A 165 -7.79 -14.39 8.83
CA GLU A 165 -8.03 -15.34 7.73
C GLU A 165 -7.36 -14.90 6.41
N ARG A 166 -7.32 -13.58 6.16
CA ARG A 166 -6.72 -12.99 4.95
C ARG A 166 -5.23 -12.73 5.07
N ARG A 167 -4.68 -12.62 6.28
CA ARG A 167 -3.23 -12.37 6.47
C ARG A 167 -2.39 -13.49 5.87
N GLN A 168 -2.80 -14.75 6.04
CA GLN A 168 -2.06 -15.87 5.47
C GLN A 168 -2.18 -15.92 3.93
N GLU A 169 -3.35 -15.62 3.38
CA GLU A 169 -3.53 -15.48 1.92
C GLU A 169 -2.63 -14.38 1.37
N MET A 170 -2.59 -13.22 2.03
CA MET A 170 -1.71 -12.12 1.64
C MET A 170 -0.24 -12.53 1.69
N ALA A 171 0.21 -13.21 2.75
CA ALA A 171 1.57 -13.74 2.84
C ALA A 171 1.91 -14.66 1.66
N ASN A 172 0.98 -15.54 1.27
CA ASN A 172 1.15 -16.42 0.13
C ASN A 172 1.26 -15.64 -1.19
N ILE A 173 0.45 -14.59 -1.37
CA ILE A 173 0.52 -13.71 -2.54
C ILE A 173 1.87 -12.98 -2.60
N LEU A 174 2.34 -12.42 -1.48
CA LEU A 174 3.63 -11.72 -1.40
C LEU A 174 4.79 -12.66 -1.77
N ALA A 175 4.75 -13.91 -1.29
CA ALA A 175 5.72 -14.94 -1.64
C ALA A 175 5.64 -15.35 -3.12
N GLN A 176 4.43 -15.64 -3.62
CA GLN A 176 4.18 -16.06 -5.01
C GLN A 176 4.64 -14.99 -6.01
N LYS A 177 4.41 -13.72 -5.69
CA LYS A 177 4.84 -12.57 -6.50
C LYS A 177 6.31 -12.19 -6.28
N GLN A 178 7.05 -12.95 -5.48
CA GLN A 178 8.47 -12.76 -5.19
C GLN A 178 8.81 -11.37 -4.63
N LEU A 179 7.92 -10.79 -3.81
CA LEU A 179 8.08 -9.43 -3.29
C LEU A 179 9.44 -9.24 -2.60
N ARG A 180 9.88 -10.22 -1.82
CA ARG A 180 11.20 -10.19 -1.16
C ARG A 180 12.36 -10.02 -2.15
N SER A 181 12.31 -10.72 -3.29
CA SER A 181 13.35 -10.63 -4.32
C SER A 181 13.35 -9.26 -5.00
N ILE A 182 12.16 -8.72 -5.25
CA ILE A 182 11.97 -7.38 -5.82
C ILE A 182 12.55 -6.32 -4.87
N ILE A 183 12.18 -6.34 -3.59
CA ILE A 183 12.72 -5.42 -2.58
C ILE A 183 14.24 -5.56 -2.47
N LEU A 184 14.76 -6.80 -2.43
CA LEU A 184 16.19 -7.04 -2.37
C LEU A 184 16.93 -6.39 -3.56
N THR A 185 16.38 -6.52 -4.76
CA THR A 185 17.02 -6.06 -6.00
C THR A 185 16.87 -4.55 -6.20
N HIS A 186 15.66 -4.02 -6.06
CA HIS A 186 15.32 -2.65 -6.45
C HIS A 186 15.37 -1.63 -5.30
N VAL A 187 15.41 -2.09 -4.05
CA VAL A 187 15.49 -1.22 -2.87
C VAL A 187 16.81 -1.44 -2.12
N ILE A 188 17.07 -2.66 -1.64
CA ILE A 188 18.22 -2.94 -0.76
C ILE A 188 19.55 -2.87 -1.52
N ARG A 189 19.60 -3.45 -2.73
CA ARG A 189 20.79 -3.46 -3.60
C ARG A 189 20.82 -2.33 -4.62
N ALA A 190 19.89 -1.39 -4.53
CA ALA A 190 19.90 -0.22 -5.40
C ALA A 190 21.19 0.57 -5.19
N GLN A 191 21.68 1.25 -6.23
CA GLN A 191 22.93 2.03 -6.17
C GLN A 191 22.83 3.30 -5.31
N ARG A 192 21.65 3.57 -4.73
CA ARG A 192 21.36 4.72 -3.87
C ARG A 192 21.27 4.31 -2.41
N ALA A 193 21.58 5.23 -1.51
CA ALA A 193 21.36 5.03 -0.09
C ALA A 193 19.86 4.91 0.22
N ILE A 194 19.53 4.09 1.22
CA ILE A 194 18.18 3.97 1.77
C ILE A 194 17.97 5.13 2.75
N ASN A 195 16.93 5.95 2.54
CA ASN A 195 16.57 7.01 3.48
C ASN A 195 15.82 6.46 4.71
N ASN A 196 15.65 7.29 5.74
CA ASN A 196 15.02 6.88 7.00
C ASN A 196 13.57 6.40 6.82
N GLU A 197 12.81 7.04 5.92
CA GLU A 197 11.40 6.69 5.68
C GLU A 197 11.28 5.31 5.04
N MET A 198 12.08 5.03 4.01
CA MET A 198 12.16 3.70 3.40
C MET A 198 12.64 2.66 4.42
N ALA A 199 13.66 2.98 5.22
CA ALA A 199 14.15 2.07 6.26
C ALA A 199 13.06 1.74 7.28
N HIS A 200 12.24 2.72 7.67
CA HIS A 200 11.08 2.52 8.53
C HIS A 200 10.06 1.58 7.89
N GLN A 201 9.71 1.81 6.62
CA GLN A 201 8.75 0.95 5.91
C GLN A 201 9.25 -0.50 5.75
N LEU A 202 10.56 -0.70 5.54
CA LEU A 202 11.17 -2.03 5.53
C LEU A 202 11.12 -2.70 6.91
N TYR A 203 11.36 -1.94 7.98
CA TYR A 203 11.23 -2.42 9.35
C TYR A 203 9.79 -2.86 9.65
N VAL A 204 8.79 -2.04 9.31
CA VAL A 204 7.37 -2.39 9.51
C VAL A 204 7.02 -3.67 8.74
N LEU A 205 7.43 -3.77 7.47
CA LEU A 205 7.20 -4.96 6.66
C LEU A 205 7.82 -6.22 7.29
N GLN A 206 9.04 -6.09 7.83
CA GLN A 206 9.73 -7.18 8.50
C GLN A 206 8.97 -7.63 9.75
N VAL A 207 8.51 -6.69 10.59
CA VAL A 207 7.69 -7.00 11.77
C VAL A 207 6.41 -7.72 11.37
N LEU A 208 5.66 -7.20 10.39
CA LEU A 208 4.44 -7.83 9.90
C LEU A 208 4.68 -9.24 9.37
N THR A 209 5.78 -9.45 8.65
CA THR A 209 6.16 -10.77 8.12
C THR A 209 6.50 -11.76 9.23
N PHE A 210 7.18 -11.33 10.29
CA PHE A 210 7.48 -12.20 11.44
C PHE A 210 6.24 -12.53 12.26
N ASN A 211 5.31 -11.58 12.42
CA ASN A 211 4.07 -11.81 13.16
C ASN A 211 3.19 -12.91 12.52
N LEU A 212 3.39 -13.25 11.24
CA LEU A 212 2.74 -14.42 10.64
C LEU A 212 3.10 -15.75 11.33
N LEU A 213 4.27 -15.82 11.95
CA LEU A 213 4.76 -17.02 12.63
C LEU A 213 4.23 -17.12 14.07
N GLU A 214 3.61 -16.06 14.60
CA GLU A 214 3.15 -15.99 15.99
C GLU A 214 2.11 -17.05 16.30
N ASP A 215 1.12 -17.25 15.43
CA ASP A 215 0.07 -18.26 15.65
C ASP A 215 0.65 -19.67 15.80
N ARG A 216 1.56 -20.04 14.89
CA ARG A 216 2.28 -21.32 14.98
C ARG A 216 3.20 -21.40 16.19
N MET A 217 3.83 -20.30 16.58
CA MET A 217 4.70 -20.23 17.76
C MET A 217 3.89 -20.45 19.05
N MET A 218 2.66 -19.95 19.11
CA MET A 218 1.77 -20.06 20.27
C MET A 218 0.93 -21.35 20.28
N THR A 219 0.80 -22.02 19.13
CA THR A 219 0.08 -23.28 18.99
C THR A 219 0.87 -24.44 19.62
N LYS A 220 0.32 -25.02 20.69
CA LYS A 220 0.89 -26.21 21.33
C LYS A 220 0.58 -27.46 20.51
N MET A 221 1.55 -28.37 20.43
CA MET A 221 1.31 -29.71 19.88
C MET A 221 0.30 -30.47 20.76
N ASP A 222 -0.64 -31.17 20.14
CA ASP A 222 -1.49 -32.14 20.83
C ASP A 222 -0.82 -33.53 20.80
N PRO A 223 -0.39 -34.09 21.96
CA PRO A 223 0.25 -35.40 22.01
C PRO A 223 -0.68 -36.57 21.63
N GLN A 224 -2.00 -36.37 21.60
CA GLN A 224 -2.97 -37.40 21.23
C GLN A 224 -3.34 -37.37 19.74
N ASP A 225 -2.98 -36.30 19.01
CA ASP A 225 -3.20 -36.20 17.58
C ASP A 225 -2.23 -37.13 16.83
N GLN A 226 -2.76 -38.08 16.08
CA GLN A 226 -1.95 -39.01 15.29
C GLN A 226 -1.18 -38.29 14.17
N ALA A 227 -1.80 -37.34 13.48
CA ALA A 227 -1.18 -36.66 12.34
C ALA A 227 0.04 -35.82 12.78
N GLN A 228 -0.04 -35.17 13.94
CA GLN A 228 1.11 -34.42 14.49
C GLN A 228 2.24 -35.36 14.94
N ARG A 229 1.92 -36.51 15.52
CA ARG A 229 2.90 -37.54 15.88
C ARG A 229 3.59 -38.12 14.65
N ASP A 230 2.83 -38.34 13.56
CA ASP A 230 3.37 -38.86 12.30
C ASP A 230 4.44 -37.92 11.71
N ILE A 231 4.31 -36.61 11.87
CA ILE A 231 5.35 -35.64 11.46
C ILE A 231 6.66 -35.88 12.23
N ILE A 232 6.61 -36.14 13.54
CA ILE A 232 7.80 -36.44 14.35
C ILE A 232 8.40 -37.80 13.97
N PHE A 233 7.56 -38.80 13.71
CA PHE A 233 8.04 -40.10 13.25
C PHE A 233 8.71 -40.02 11.88
N GLU A 234 8.17 -39.23 10.97
CA GLU A 234 8.79 -39.00 9.66
C GLU A 234 10.14 -38.29 9.79
N LEU A 235 10.26 -37.30 10.68
CA LEU A 235 11.55 -36.67 10.99
C LEU A 235 12.58 -37.70 11.51
N ARG A 236 12.15 -38.62 12.39
CA ARG A 236 13.01 -39.70 12.88
C ARG A 236 13.41 -40.65 11.74
N ARG A 237 12.46 -41.07 10.90
CA ARG A 237 12.70 -41.96 9.76
C ARG A 237 13.73 -41.36 8.80
N ILE A 238 13.58 -40.08 8.45
CA ILE A 238 14.53 -39.36 7.57
C ILE A 238 15.92 -39.31 8.22
N ALA A 239 16.01 -39.06 9.53
CA ALA A 239 17.29 -38.90 10.21
C ALA A 239 18.07 -40.22 10.41
N PHE A 240 17.38 -41.35 10.60
CA PHE A 240 18.03 -42.60 11.03
C PHE A 240 17.89 -43.77 10.04
N ASP A 241 16.85 -43.79 9.21
CA ASP A 241 16.57 -44.92 8.34
C ASP A 241 17.10 -44.71 6.91
N ALA A 242 17.55 -43.50 6.57
CA ALA A 242 18.19 -43.19 5.28
C ALA A 242 19.64 -43.72 5.17
N GLU A 243 20.30 -44.00 6.31
CA GLU A 243 21.67 -44.54 6.36
C GLU A 243 21.72 -46.08 6.45
N SER A 244 20.57 -46.75 6.54
CA SER A 244 20.46 -48.21 6.63
C SER A 244 20.15 -48.88 5.28
N GLU A 245 20.81 -48.48 4.20
CA GLU A 245 20.98 -49.40 3.06
C GLU A 245 22.10 -50.38 3.46
N PRO A 246 21.81 -51.68 3.67
CA PRO A 246 22.85 -52.65 3.95
C PRO A 246 23.77 -52.72 2.74
N ASN A 247 25.00 -52.27 2.92
CA ASN A 247 26.08 -52.42 1.95
C ASN A 247 26.27 -53.93 1.71
N ASN A 248 25.56 -54.47 0.72
CA ASN A 248 25.57 -55.86 0.31
C ASN A 248 26.87 -56.15 -0.47
N ASN A 249 28.01 -55.81 0.13
CA ASN A 249 29.33 -56.34 -0.20
C ASN A 249 29.62 -57.49 0.77
N SER A 250 28.75 -58.51 0.74
CA SER A 250 29.17 -59.85 1.11
C SER A 250 30.12 -60.33 0.02
N GLY A 251 31.42 -60.15 0.27
CA GLY A 251 32.46 -60.80 -0.51
C GLY A 251 32.26 -62.30 -0.47
N SER A 252 31.84 -62.88 -1.60
CA SER A 252 32.06 -64.30 -1.86
C SER A 252 33.55 -64.50 -2.09
N MET A 253 34.23 -65.04 -1.08
CA MET A 253 35.42 -65.85 -1.30
C MET A 253 34.94 -67.18 -1.89
N GLU A 254 35.27 -67.42 -3.16
CA GLU A 254 35.61 -68.73 -3.72
C GLU A 254 36.74 -68.54 -4.75
#